data_AF-A0A317JRK6-F1
#
_entry.id   AF-A0A317JRK6-F1
#
_cell.length_a   1.000
_cell.length_b   1.000
_cell.length_c   1.000
_cell.angle_alpha   90.00
_cell.angle_beta   90.00
_cell.angle_gamma   90.00
#
_symmetry.space_group_name_H-M   'P 1'
#
loop_
_entity.id
_entity.type
_entity.pdbx_description
1 polymer ?
#
loop_
_entity_poly.entity_id
_entity_poly.type
_entity_poly.pdbx_seq_one_letter_code
_entity_poly.pdbx_strand_id
1 'polypeptide(L)'
;MLALLHSRLVRTSSTHLTLPPFASFRDPVWETYITTKLAPFEKNISDYLQFWFHESGDEIRSYPNQGLLHTPFDFLSCTQTMMLSPEMMIATLRVRQYVLELFNHPERLDNLKKIQARPFIAPPKIESNVMASCQKEGLSLSISDLGVAVVGADRDRVSRKDRMLYGPFVKLGRQARSLLVGSAMPDIYGSVSALSTMAQLHCLVGVPRNSVFNDVKRQVDLVKETFNALEQSEVLIGRRDKQWLVRQWKHNIMGVV
;
A
#
# COMPACT_ATOMS: atom_id res chain seq x y z
N MET A 1 -7.71 13.65 26.64
CA MET A 1 -8.69 14.48 25.92
C MET A 1 -8.98 13.77 24.59
N LEU A 2 -9.82 12.73 24.64
CA LEU A 2 -9.82 11.58 23.70
C LEU A 2 -11.14 11.42 22.93
N ALA A 3 -11.83 12.53 22.63
CA ALA A 3 -13.27 12.49 22.32
C ALA A 3 -13.72 13.12 20.98
N LEU A 4 -12.82 13.56 20.08
CA LEU A 4 -13.24 14.36 18.91
C LEU A 4 -13.13 13.71 17.52
N LEU A 5 -12.91 12.39 17.43
CA LEU A 5 -12.94 11.67 16.14
C LEU A 5 -13.99 10.53 16.11
N HIS A 6 -15.03 10.62 16.94
CA HIS A 6 -16.11 9.61 17.00
C HIS A 6 -17.30 9.86 16.07
N SER A 7 -17.14 10.67 15.03
CA SER A 7 -18.23 10.87 14.05
C SER A 7 -17.69 10.95 12.64
N ARG A 8 -17.44 9.79 12.00
CA ARG A 8 -17.42 9.73 10.54
C ARG A 8 -18.22 8.53 10.02
N LEU A 9 -19.31 8.92 9.35
CA LEU A 9 -20.09 8.21 8.34
C LEU A 9 -21.03 7.12 8.83
N VAL A 10 -22.10 7.63 9.46
CA VAL A 10 -23.51 7.39 9.10
C VAL A 10 -23.71 6.52 7.85
N ARG A 11 -24.43 5.41 8.07
CA ARG A 11 -25.17 4.61 7.10
C ARG A 11 -25.74 5.46 5.96
N THR A 12 -25.17 5.36 4.77
CA THR A 12 -25.80 5.89 3.56
C THR A 12 -25.99 4.75 2.55
N SER A 13 -27.27 4.40 2.37
CA SER A 13 -27.89 3.86 1.16
C SER A 13 -27.00 2.99 0.28
N SER A 14 -27.08 1.67 0.45
CA SER A 14 -26.49 0.69 -0.45
C SER A 14 -27.22 0.70 -1.80
N THR A 15 -26.87 1.61 -2.70
CA THR A 15 -26.93 1.27 -4.11
C THR A 15 -25.95 0.12 -4.30
N HIS A 16 -26.45 -1.07 -4.67
CA HIS A 16 -25.62 -2.23 -4.96
C HIS A 16 -24.77 -1.91 -6.20
N LEU A 17 -23.63 -1.25 -6.01
CA LEU A 17 -22.64 -1.01 -7.05
C LEU A 17 -21.92 -2.34 -7.34
N THR A 18 -22.24 -2.93 -8.49
CA THR A 18 -21.56 -4.13 -8.95
C THR A 18 -20.19 -3.76 -9.48
N LEU A 19 -19.13 -4.32 -8.88
CA LEU A 19 -17.76 -4.17 -9.39
C LEU A 19 -17.65 -4.89 -10.74
N PRO A 20 -17.24 -4.20 -11.82
CA PRO A 20 -17.04 -4.83 -13.12
C PRO A 20 -15.96 -5.91 -13.08
N PRO A 21 -15.97 -6.89 -14.00
CA PRO A 21 -14.92 -7.92 -14.06
C PRO A 21 -13.52 -7.31 -14.16
N PHE A 22 -12.52 -7.98 -13.56
CA PHE A 22 -11.14 -7.47 -13.52
C PHE A 22 -10.61 -7.18 -14.93
N ALA A 23 -11.02 -8.04 -15.86
CA ALA A 23 -10.65 -7.99 -17.25
C ALA A 23 -11.07 -6.71 -17.99
N SER A 24 -12.18 -6.11 -17.59
CA SER A 24 -12.78 -4.93 -18.22
C SER A 24 -12.74 -3.68 -17.34
N PHE A 25 -12.22 -3.78 -16.11
CA PHE A 25 -12.14 -2.67 -15.17
C PHE A 25 -10.99 -1.70 -15.53
N ARG A 26 -11.14 -1.01 -16.67
CA ARG A 26 -10.19 -0.07 -17.30
C ARG A 26 -10.97 1.10 -17.92
N ASP A 27 -10.27 2.06 -18.54
CA ASP A 27 -10.92 3.23 -19.13
C ASP A 27 -11.99 2.84 -20.17
N PRO A 28 -13.16 3.50 -20.19
CA PRO A 28 -13.66 4.51 -19.23
C PRO A 28 -14.48 3.91 -18.06
N VAL A 29 -14.55 2.58 -17.97
CA VAL A 29 -15.39 1.83 -17.03
C VAL A 29 -15.03 2.13 -15.57
N TRP A 30 -13.73 2.20 -15.25
CA TRP A 30 -13.32 2.48 -13.87
C TRP A 30 -13.70 3.89 -13.43
N GLU A 31 -13.56 4.89 -14.30
CA GLU A 31 -13.88 6.29 -13.97
C GLU A 31 -15.35 6.43 -13.59
N THR A 32 -16.23 5.80 -14.37
CA THR A 32 -17.68 5.79 -14.11
C THR A 32 -17.99 5.09 -12.78
N TYR A 33 -17.39 3.93 -12.54
CA TYR A 33 -17.57 3.17 -11.31
C TYR A 33 -17.09 3.95 -10.08
N ILE A 34 -15.88 4.50 -10.11
CA ILE A 34 -15.28 5.24 -9.00
C ILE A 34 -16.02 6.53 -8.74
N THR A 35 -16.38 7.29 -9.77
CA THR A 35 -17.18 8.51 -9.62
C THR A 35 -18.53 8.22 -8.96
N THR A 36 -19.22 7.17 -9.41
CA THR A 36 -20.52 6.78 -8.81
C THR A 36 -20.34 6.32 -7.36
N LYS A 37 -19.28 5.56 -7.07
CA LYS A 37 -18.96 5.07 -5.73
C LYS A 37 -18.62 6.20 -4.76
N LEU A 38 -17.88 7.20 -5.21
CA LEU A 38 -17.41 8.31 -4.38
C LEU A 38 -18.37 9.50 -4.34
N ALA A 39 -19.36 9.59 -5.25
CA ALA A 39 -20.35 10.65 -5.31
C ALA A 39 -21.02 10.99 -3.96
N PRO A 40 -21.36 10.02 -3.07
CA PRO A 40 -21.92 10.35 -1.76
C PRO A 40 -20.97 11.17 -0.87
N PHE A 41 -19.66 10.92 -0.95
CA PHE A 41 -18.65 11.65 -0.18
C PHE A 41 -18.33 13.00 -0.81
N GLU A 42 -18.26 13.06 -2.14
CA GLU A 42 -17.95 14.28 -2.89
C GLU A 42 -19.07 15.33 -2.84
N LYS A 43 -20.27 14.99 -2.35
CA LYS A 43 -21.32 15.98 -2.04
C LYS A 43 -20.90 16.97 -0.95
N ASN A 44 -20.04 16.55 -0.03
CA ASN A 44 -19.45 17.40 0.99
C ASN A 44 -17.92 17.27 0.96
N ILE A 45 -17.32 17.96 -0.02
CA ILE A 45 -15.86 17.94 -0.26
C ILE A 45 -15.08 18.32 1.00
N SER A 46 -15.55 19.30 1.76
CA SER A 46 -14.88 19.74 2.98
C SER A 46 -14.76 18.62 4.01
N ASP A 47 -15.85 17.89 4.25
CA ASP A 47 -15.84 16.74 5.16
C ASP A 47 -15.02 15.58 4.58
N TYR A 48 -15.17 15.27 3.29
CA TYR A 48 -14.42 14.20 2.64
C TYR A 48 -12.90 14.43 2.71
N LEU A 49 -12.45 15.66 2.43
CA LEU A 49 -11.04 16.01 2.41
C LEU A 49 -10.45 16.35 3.80
N GLN A 50 -11.26 16.54 4.85
CA GLN A 50 -10.74 16.96 6.16
C GLN A 50 -9.69 16.00 6.75
N PHE A 51 -9.79 14.68 6.51
CA PHE A 51 -8.71 13.75 6.91
C PHE A 51 -7.39 14.09 6.20
N TRP A 52 -7.45 14.32 4.89
CA TRP A 52 -6.28 14.62 4.06
C TRP A 52 -5.68 15.99 4.38
N PHE A 53 -6.53 16.99 4.66
CA PHE A 53 -6.08 18.30 5.12
C PHE A 53 -5.41 18.22 6.50
N HIS A 54 -5.97 17.45 7.43
CA HIS A 54 -5.34 17.23 8.73
C HIS A 54 -4.00 16.49 8.59
N GLU A 55 -3.92 15.50 7.70
CA GLU A 55 -2.68 14.77 7.47
C GLU A 55 -1.58 15.64 6.83
N SER A 56 -1.97 16.54 5.91
CA SER A 56 -1.07 17.42 5.16
C SER A 56 -0.71 18.73 5.87
N GLY A 57 -1.34 19.01 7.01
CA GLY A 57 -1.22 20.30 7.70
C GLY A 57 0.06 20.45 8.54
N ASP A 58 0.55 21.68 8.57
CA ASP A 58 1.66 22.20 9.40
C ASP A 58 1.23 22.42 10.87
N GLU A 59 0.14 21.78 11.31
CA GLU A 59 -0.36 21.99 12.67
C GLU A 59 0.66 21.44 13.67
N ILE A 60 1.03 22.28 14.63
CA ILE A 60 1.72 21.94 15.88
C ILE A 60 0.96 20.81 16.65
N ARG A 61 -0.27 20.48 16.24
CA ARG A 61 -1.17 19.44 16.77
C ARG A 61 -1.23 18.15 15.92
N SER A 62 -0.59 18.11 14.76
CA SER A 62 -0.41 16.92 13.92
C SER A 62 0.45 15.89 14.66
N TYR A 63 -0.16 14.83 15.21
CA TYR A 63 0.51 13.74 15.94
C TYR A 63 -0.03 12.40 15.38
N PRO A 64 0.77 11.33 15.15
CA PRO A 64 2.16 11.25 14.73
C PRO A 64 2.22 11.04 13.20
N ASN A 65 1.66 11.96 12.42
CA ASN A 65 2.06 12.20 11.05
C ASN A 65 3.40 12.95 11.11
N GLN A 66 4.35 12.57 10.27
CA GLN A 66 5.75 13.04 10.32
C GLN A 66 5.94 14.57 10.31
N GLY A 67 4.89 15.36 10.06
CA GLY A 67 5.05 16.71 9.52
C GLY A 67 5.88 16.65 8.24
N LEU A 68 6.17 17.79 7.62
CA LEU A 68 7.28 17.83 6.68
C LEU A 68 8.56 17.61 7.49
N LEU A 69 9.07 16.37 7.57
CA LEU A 69 10.40 16.18 8.12
C LEU A 69 11.39 16.95 7.27
N HIS A 70 12.32 17.55 8.00
CA HIS A 70 13.51 18.14 7.46
C HIS A 70 14.21 17.16 6.50
N THR A 71 14.13 17.44 5.21
CA THR A 71 14.71 16.59 4.14
C THR A 71 16.20 16.87 4.00
N PRO A 72 16.99 16.00 3.35
CA PRO A 72 18.39 16.31 3.02
C PRO A 72 18.57 17.55 2.12
N PHE A 73 17.50 18.19 1.65
CA PHE A 73 17.50 19.42 0.85
C PHE A 73 17.23 20.68 1.68
N ASP A 74 17.20 20.59 2.99
CA ASP A 74 16.84 21.69 3.89
C ASP A 74 17.85 22.84 3.99
N PHE A 75 19.02 22.68 3.36
CA PHE A 75 19.89 23.82 3.07
C PHE A 75 19.26 24.81 2.07
N LEU A 76 18.21 24.40 1.36
CA LEU A 76 17.41 25.26 0.52
C LEU A 76 16.40 26.02 1.40
N SER A 77 16.40 27.34 1.32
CA SER A 77 15.38 28.16 1.96
C SER A 77 14.01 27.80 1.39
N CYS A 78 13.11 27.28 2.22
CA CYS A 78 11.71 27.05 1.85
C CYS A 78 11.10 28.37 1.37
N THR A 79 10.77 28.47 0.08
CA THR A 79 10.21 29.68 -0.52
C THR A 79 8.71 29.76 -0.28
N GLN A 80 8.01 28.62 -0.32
CA GLN A 80 6.57 28.52 -0.07
C GLN A 80 6.15 27.07 0.18
N THR A 81 5.27 26.85 1.17
CA THR A 81 4.53 25.59 1.31
C THR A 81 3.21 25.72 0.54
N MET A 82 2.96 24.82 -0.41
CA MET A 82 1.71 24.80 -1.18
C MET A 82 0.97 23.48 -0.97
N MET A 83 -0.29 23.55 -0.53
CA MET A 83 -1.20 22.42 -0.61
C MET A 83 -1.72 22.27 -2.05
N LEU A 84 -2.03 21.03 -2.45
CA LEU A 84 -2.74 20.76 -3.69
C LEU A 84 -4.13 21.41 -3.65
N SER A 85 -4.63 21.84 -4.81
CA SER A 85 -6.02 22.34 -4.89
C SER A 85 -7.01 21.20 -4.58
N PRO A 86 -8.21 21.50 -4.03
CA PRO A 86 -9.22 20.48 -3.75
C PRO A 86 -9.56 19.61 -4.97
N GLU A 87 -9.58 20.19 -6.17
CA GLU A 87 -9.85 19.49 -7.42
C GLU A 87 -8.74 18.47 -7.74
N MET A 88 -7.47 18.87 -7.57
CA MET A 88 -6.33 17.97 -7.75
C MET A 88 -6.31 16.86 -6.70
N MET A 89 -6.68 17.17 -5.45
CA MET A 89 -6.81 16.16 -4.39
C MET A 89 -7.88 15.13 -4.76
N ILE A 90 -9.07 15.55 -5.16
CA ILE A 90 -10.15 14.64 -5.57
C ILE A 90 -9.71 13.77 -6.76
N ALA A 91 -9.11 14.35 -7.79
CA ALA A 91 -8.60 13.59 -8.93
C ALA A 91 -7.57 12.54 -8.50
N THR A 92 -6.64 12.91 -7.61
CA THR A 92 -5.65 12.00 -7.05
C THR A 92 -6.29 10.88 -6.23
N LEU A 93 -7.29 11.19 -5.41
CA LEU A 93 -7.99 10.22 -4.58
C LEU A 93 -8.84 9.25 -5.41
N ARG A 94 -9.43 9.70 -6.51
CA ARG A 94 -10.14 8.82 -7.46
C ARG A 94 -9.17 7.83 -8.12
N VAL A 95 -8.00 8.28 -8.54
CA VAL A 95 -6.95 7.40 -9.10
C VAL A 95 -6.46 6.42 -8.04
N ARG A 96 -6.19 6.89 -6.82
CA ARG A 96 -5.85 6.02 -5.68
C ARG A 96 -6.92 4.96 -5.47
N GLN A 97 -8.19 5.34 -5.43
CA GLN A 97 -9.30 4.41 -5.22
C GLN A 97 -9.35 3.37 -6.34
N TYR A 98 -9.19 3.76 -7.60
CA TYR A 98 -9.11 2.82 -8.72
C TYR A 98 -8.01 1.78 -8.53
N VAL A 99 -6.79 2.20 -8.17
CA VAL A 99 -5.68 1.27 -7.93
C VAL A 99 -6.02 0.35 -6.76
N LEU A 100 -6.61 0.87 -5.68
CA LEU A 100 -7.01 0.06 -4.53
C LEU A 100 -8.09 -0.98 -4.88
N GLU A 101 -9.11 -0.60 -5.65
CA GLU A 101 -10.13 -1.53 -6.15
C GLU A 101 -9.52 -2.62 -7.02
N LEU A 102 -8.54 -2.25 -7.86
CA LEU A 102 -7.86 -3.21 -8.71
C LEU A 102 -7.08 -4.25 -7.90
N PHE A 103 -6.36 -3.80 -6.86
CA PHE A 103 -5.57 -4.70 -6.02
C PHE A 103 -6.43 -5.56 -5.08
N ASN A 104 -7.61 -5.06 -4.69
CA ASN A 104 -8.59 -5.74 -3.84
C ASN A 104 -9.74 -6.38 -4.64
N HIS A 105 -9.58 -6.51 -5.95
CA HIS A 105 -10.58 -7.10 -6.82
C HIS A 105 -10.81 -8.58 -6.46
N PRO A 106 -12.06 -9.08 -6.35
CA PRO A 106 -12.35 -10.46 -5.92
C PRO A 106 -11.57 -11.52 -6.71
N GLU A 107 -11.58 -11.45 -8.04
CA GLU A 107 -10.83 -12.37 -8.91
C GLU A 107 -9.32 -12.42 -8.59
N ARG A 108 -8.72 -11.27 -8.24
CA ARG A 108 -7.31 -11.17 -7.86
C ARG A 108 -7.08 -11.73 -6.46
N LEU A 109 -7.98 -11.48 -5.52
CA LEU A 109 -7.93 -12.01 -4.16
C LEU A 109 -8.05 -13.53 -4.13
N ASP A 110 -8.81 -14.13 -5.05
CA ASP A 110 -8.90 -15.59 -5.15
C ASP A 110 -7.55 -16.20 -5.53
N ASN A 111 -6.79 -15.55 -6.41
CA ASN A 111 -5.41 -15.95 -6.70
C ASN A 111 -4.48 -15.75 -5.49
N LEU A 112 -4.63 -14.65 -4.76
CA LEU A 112 -3.88 -14.42 -3.51
C LEU A 112 -4.14 -15.52 -2.49
N LYS A 113 -5.41 -15.89 -2.27
CA LYS A 113 -5.82 -16.98 -1.36
C LYS A 113 -5.27 -18.34 -1.80
N LYS A 114 -5.25 -18.63 -3.10
CA LYS A 114 -4.63 -19.85 -3.64
C LYS A 114 -3.14 -19.93 -3.28
N ILE A 115 -2.39 -18.83 -3.44
CA ILE A 115 -0.97 -18.77 -3.06
C ILE A 115 -0.80 -18.90 -1.54
N GLN A 116 -1.67 -18.25 -0.76
CA GLN A 116 -1.64 -18.33 0.70
C GLN A 116 -1.86 -19.75 1.23
N ALA A 117 -2.73 -20.53 0.58
CA ALA A 117 -3.02 -21.90 0.94
C ALA A 117 -1.87 -22.88 0.61
N ARG A 118 -1.00 -22.56 -0.36
CA ARG A 118 0.13 -23.42 -0.73
C ARG A 118 1.15 -23.52 0.41
N PRO A 119 1.78 -24.68 0.64
CA PRO A 119 2.88 -24.79 1.59
C PRO A 119 4.05 -23.90 1.15
N PHE A 120 4.81 -23.38 2.11
CA PHE A 120 6.08 -22.74 1.79
C PHE A 120 7.07 -23.84 1.37
N ILE A 121 7.59 -23.73 0.16
CA ILE A 121 8.63 -24.60 -0.35
C ILE A 121 9.90 -23.76 -0.36
N ALA A 122 10.83 -24.07 0.54
CA ALA A 122 12.13 -23.41 0.53
C ALA A 122 12.80 -23.67 -0.82
N PRO A 123 13.38 -22.65 -1.48
CA PRO A 123 14.16 -22.89 -2.67
C PRO A 123 15.30 -23.86 -2.34
N PRO A 124 15.67 -24.76 -3.26
CA PRO A 124 16.80 -25.65 -3.04
C PRO A 124 18.04 -24.80 -2.77
N LYS A 125 18.90 -25.27 -1.86
CA LYS A 125 20.19 -24.63 -1.61
C LYS A 125 20.96 -24.64 -2.93
N ILE A 126 21.25 -23.44 -3.46
CA ILE A 126 22.10 -23.31 -4.63
C ILE A 126 23.54 -23.39 -4.14
N GLU A 127 24.23 -24.47 -4.47
CA GLU A 127 25.68 -24.57 -4.25
C GLU A 127 26.38 -24.03 -5.49
N SER A 128 27.11 -22.92 -5.31
CA SER A 128 27.88 -22.29 -6.36
C SER A 128 29.33 -22.17 -5.92
N ASN A 129 30.22 -22.83 -6.66
CA ASN A 129 31.66 -22.71 -6.43
C ASN A 129 32.23 -21.43 -7.05
N VAL A 130 31.41 -20.57 -7.69
CA VAL A 130 31.86 -19.38 -8.42
C VAL A 130 32.71 -18.47 -7.54
N MET A 131 32.25 -18.16 -6.31
CA MET A 131 33.03 -17.30 -5.40
C MET A 131 34.35 -17.94 -4.97
N ALA A 132 34.36 -19.26 -4.73
CA ALA A 132 35.56 -19.99 -4.35
C ALA A 132 36.58 -20.09 -5.50
N SER A 133 36.10 -20.33 -6.73
CA SER A 133 36.93 -20.35 -7.94
C SER A 133 37.50 -18.97 -8.24
N CYS A 134 36.68 -17.92 -8.21
CA CYS A 134 37.16 -16.55 -8.43
C CYS A 134 38.19 -16.11 -7.38
N GLN A 135 37.99 -16.47 -6.12
CA GLN A 135 38.99 -16.23 -5.07
C GLN A 135 40.32 -16.94 -5.36
N LYS A 136 40.27 -18.21 -5.77
CA LYS A 136 41.47 -19.00 -6.11
C LYS A 136 42.21 -18.44 -7.33
N GLU A 137 41.47 -17.92 -8.30
CA GLU A 137 42.00 -17.38 -9.55
C GLU A 137 42.38 -15.89 -9.46
N GLY A 138 42.16 -15.25 -8.30
CA GLY A 138 42.45 -13.82 -8.12
C GLY A 138 41.53 -12.90 -8.93
N LEU A 139 40.34 -13.39 -9.29
CA LEU A 139 39.37 -12.66 -10.10
C LEU A 139 38.46 -11.81 -9.22
N SER A 140 38.32 -10.54 -9.60
CA SER A 140 37.32 -9.61 -9.07
C SER A 140 36.02 -9.78 -9.85
N LEU A 141 34.92 -10.12 -9.17
CA LEU A 141 33.59 -10.19 -9.78
C LEU A 141 32.89 -8.83 -9.70
N SER A 142 32.45 -8.33 -10.84
CA SER A 142 31.46 -7.26 -10.94
C SER A 142 30.04 -7.83 -10.87
N ILE A 143 29.03 -6.99 -10.58
CA ILE A 143 27.61 -7.39 -10.62
C ILE A 143 27.22 -7.94 -12.01
N SER A 144 27.87 -7.43 -13.07
CA SER A 144 27.70 -7.95 -14.44
C SER A 144 28.25 -9.37 -14.64
N ASP A 145 29.26 -9.77 -13.87
CA ASP A 145 29.85 -11.13 -13.93
C ASP A 145 28.99 -12.14 -13.16
N LEU A 146 28.17 -11.67 -12.22
CA LEU A 146 27.09 -12.43 -11.60
C LEU A 146 25.93 -12.52 -12.59
N GLY A 147 26.13 -13.27 -13.67
CA GLY A 147 25.13 -13.44 -14.73
C GLY A 147 23.76 -13.78 -14.16
N VAL A 148 22.77 -12.93 -14.44
CA VAL A 148 21.37 -13.23 -14.16
C VAL A 148 20.93 -14.25 -15.19
N ALA A 149 20.86 -15.53 -14.81
CA ALA A 149 20.22 -16.52 -15.66
C ALA A 149 18.73 -16.12 -15.82
N VAL A 150 18.33 -15.79 -17.05
CA VAL A 150 16.92 -15.56 -17.38
C VAL A 150 16.21 -16.91 -17.38
N VAL A 151 15.80 -17.37 -16.20
CA VAL A 151 15.05 -18.62 -16.06
C VAL A 151 13.62 -18.41 -16.60
N GLY A 152 13.21 -19.24 -17.55
CA GLY A 152 11.84 -19.24 -18.08
C GLY A 152 11.60 -18.38 -19.32
N ALA A 153 12.65 -18.07 -20.10
CA ALA A 153 12.51 -17.49 -21.44
C ALA A 153 11.71 -18.41 -22.39
N ASP A 154 11.69 -19.72 -22.12
CA ASP A 154 10.97 -20.74 -22.89
C ASP A 154 9.46 -20.80 -22.58
N ARG A 155 8.97 -19.97 -21.64
CA ARG A 155 7.56 -19.92 -21.29
C ARG A 155 6.80 -18.97 -22.21
N ASP A 156 5.55 -19.32 -22.51
CA ASP A 156 4.67 -18.45 -23.27
C ASP A 156 4.54 -17.06 -22.62
N ARG A 157 4.51 -16.05 -23.49
CA ARG A 157 4.39 -14.65 -23.06
C ARG A 157 3.03 -14.42 -22.42
N VAL A 158 3.01 -14.33 -21.09
CA VAL A 158 1.81 -13.96 -20.33
C VAL A 158 1.52 -12.46 -20.48
N SER A 159 0.26 -12.09 -20.74
CA SER A 159 -0.17 -10.70 -20.87
C SER A 159 0.03 -9.92 -19.57
N ARG A 160 0.25 -8.60 -19.65
CA ARG A 160 0.39 -7.74 -18.45
C ARG A 160 -0.87 -7.78 -17.57
N LYS A 161 -2.05 -7.91 -18.19
CA LYS A 161 -3.33 -8.02 -17.50
C LYS A 161 -3.40 -9.28 -16.66
N ASP A 162 -3.01 -10.41 -17.25
CA ASP A 162 -2.98 -11.69 -16.54
C ASP A 162 -1.93 -11.66 -15.42
N ARG A 163 -0.75 -11.10 -15.66
CA ARG A 163 0.27 -10.91 -14.60
C ARG A 163 -0.25 -10.08 -13.42
N MET A 164 -1.03 -9.03 -13.69
CA MET A 164 -1.64 -8.21 -12.62
C MET A 164 -2.74 -8.95 -11.86
N LEU A 165 -3.55 -9.76 -12.56
CA LEU A 165 -4.61 -10.60 -11.97
C LEU A 165 -4.04 -11.72 -11.10
N TYR A 166 -3.01 -12.40 -11.58
CA TYR A 166 -2.35 -13.47 -10.83
C TYR A 166 -1.43 -12.91 -9.74
N GLY A 167 -0.95 -11.67 -9.92
CA GLY A 167 -0.06 -10.97 -9.02
C GLY A 167 1.32 -11.63 -8.93
N PRO A 168 2.41 -10.86 -8.73
CA PRO A 168 3.64 -11.45 -8.23
C PRO A 168 3.47 -11.71 -6.73
N PHE A 169 2.61 -12.68 -6.38
CA PHE A 169 2.36 -13.01 -4.98
C PHE A 169 3.43 -13.93 -4.44
N VAL A 170 3.97 -13.59 -3.27
CA VAL A 170 4.91 -14.44 -2.53
C VAL A 170 4.36 -14.71 -1.15
N LYS A 171 4.52 -15.95 -0.71
CA LYS A 171 4.15 -16.37 0.64
C LYS A 171 5.30 -16.03 1.58
N LEU A 172 5.08 -15.04 2.44
CA LEU A 172 6.00 -14.65 3.51
C LEU A 172 5.40 -15.05 4.85
N GLY A 173 5.95 -16.11 5.45
CA GLY A 173 5.38 -16.73 6.64
C GLY A 173 4.02 -17.39 6.32
N ARG A 174 2.96 -16.99 7.04
CA ARG A 174 1.61 -17.58 6.89
C ARG A 174 0.75 -16.87 5.84
N GLN A 175 1.13 -15.69 5.37
CA GLN A 175 0.32 -14.84 4.49
C GLN A 175 0.95 -14.74 3.10
N ALA A 176 0.12 -14.73 2.06
CA ALA A 176 0.58 -14.30 0.74
C ALA A 176 0.49 -12.78 0.63
N ARG A 177 1.45 -12.18 -0.08
CA ARG A 177 1.60 -10.73 -0.21
C ARG A 177 2.12 -10.38 -1.60
N SER A 178 1.99 -9.11 -1.98
CA SER A 178 2.77 -8.54 -3.07
C SER A 178 4.27 -8.61 -2.74
N LEU A 179 5.12 -8.67 -3.77
CA LEU A 179 6.58 -8.58 -3.64
C LEU A 179 7.07 -7.22 -3.14
N LEU A 180 6.22 -6.20 -3.19
CA LEU A 180 6.58 -4.85 -2.75
C LEU A 180 6.57 -4.77 -1.21
N VAL A 181 7.61 -4.12 -0.68
CA VAL A 181 7.81 -3.96 0.76
C VAL A 181 8.08 -2.50 1.08
N GLY A 182 7.42 -1.96 2.11
CA GLY A 182 7.71 -0.64 2.67
C GLY A 182 8.90 -0.70 3.61
N SER A 183 9.83 0.25 3.47
CA SER A 183 11.01 0.39 4.34
C SER A 183 10.63 0.97 5.70
N ALA A 184 11.50 0.80 6.69
CA ALA A 184 11.37 1.42 8.01
C ALA A 184 11.81 2.90 8.05
N MET A 185 12.15 3.49 6.90
CA MET A 185 12.48 4.91 6.78
C MET A 185 11.21 5.75 6.73
N PRO A 186 11.03 6.68 7.67
CA PRO A 186 9.80 7.44 7.76
C PRO A 186 9.68 8.45 6.62
N ASP A 187 10.77 8.96 6.04
CA ASP A 187 10.77 10.04 5.02
C ASP A 187 9.87 9.79 3.79
N ILE A 188 9.59 8.52 3.49
CA ILE A 188 8.73 8.12 2.38
C ILE A 188 7.42 7.48 2.86
N TYR A 189 7.41 6.92 4.07
CA TYR A 189 6.33 6.05 4.58
C TYR A 189 5.89 6.39 6.00
N GLY A 190 6.12 7.60 6.51
CA GLY A 190 5.88 8.03 7.88
C GLY A 190 4.44 8.46 8.18
N SER A 191 3.48 8.10 7.33
CA SER A 191 2.10 8.61 7.39
C SER A 191 1.05 7.50 7.40
N VAL A 192 -0.11 7.82 7.98
CA VAL A 192 -1.25 6.91 8.07
C VAL A 192 -1.76 6.54 6.67
N SER A 193 -1.83 7.51 5.74
CA SER A 193 -2.25 7.24 4.37
C SER A 193 -1.26 6.38 3.60
N ALA A 194 0.06 6.56 3.80
CA ALA A 194 1.06 5.74 3.14
C ALA A 194 0.98 4.28 3.62
N LEU A 195 0.99 4.06 4.95
CA LEU A 195 0.91 2.72 5.54
C LEU A 195 -0.38 2.01 5.14
N SER A 196 -1.53 2.69 5.29
CA SER A 196 -2.83 2.10 4.98
C SER A 196 -2.98 1.79 3.50
N THR A 197 -2.48 2.65 2.60
CA THR A 197 -2.52 2.42 1.15
C THR A 197 -1.65 1.22 0.78
N MET A 198 -0.40 1.15 1.26
CA MET A 198 0.49 0.01 0.97
C MET A 198 -0.06 -1.31 1.53
N ALA A 199 -0.62 -1.30 2.74
CA ALA A 199 -1.23 -2.48 3.33
C ALA A 199 -2.44 -2.98 2.51
N GLN A 200 -3.25 -2.05 1.97
CA GLN A 200 -4.36 -2.36 1.06
C GLN A 200 -3.90 -2.82 -0.33
N LEU A 201 -2.70 -2.46 -0.78
CA LEU A 201 -2.06 -3.04 -1.97
C LEU A 201 -1.48 -4.44 -1.73
N HIS A 202 -1.70 -5.00 -0.54
CA HIS A 202 -1.14 -6.27 -0.07
C HIS A 202 0.39 -6.30 0.02
N CYS A 203 1.03 -5.14 0.13
CA CYS A 203 2.46 -5.03 0.38
C CYS A 203 2.76 -5.34 1.84
N LEU A 204 3.95 -5.86 2.15
CA LEU A 204 4.43 -5.88 3.53
C LEU A 204 4.87 -4.48 3.92
N VAL A 205 4.42 -3.95 5.05
CA VAL A 205 4.69 -2.57 5.47
C VAL A 205 5.39 -2.58 6.82
N GLY A 206 6.65 -2.16 6.83
CA GLY A 206 7.39 -1.91 8.06
C GLY A 206 6.91 -0.62 8.71
N VAL A 207 6.56 -0.69 10.00
CA VAL A 207 6.33 0.51 10.79
C VAL A 207 7.65 1.26 10.91
N PRO A 208 7.69 2.57 10.59
CA PRO A 208 8.92 3.33 10.67
C PRO A 208 9.49 3.32 12.08
N ARG A 209 10.83 3.30 12.19
CA ARG A 209 11.54 3.26 13.48
C ARG A 209 12.54 4.40 13.68
N ASN A 210 12.83 5.16 12.63
CA ASN A 210 13.81 6.25 12.67
C ASN A 210 13.15 7.58 13.08
N SER A 211 13.99 8.56 13.43
CA SER A 211 13.58 9.93 13.77
C SER A 211 12.56 9.93 14.92
N VAL A 212 11.45 10.64 14.76
CA VAL A 212 10.35 10.72 15.72
C VAL A 212 9.73 9.37 16.08
N PHE A 213 9.92 8.34 15.25
CA PHE A 213 9.42 7.00 15.52
C PHE A 213 10.42 6.10 16.27
N ASN A 214 11.52 6.66 16.78
CA ASN A 214 12.34 5.93 17.76
C ASN A 214 11.56 5.69 19.07
N ASP A 215 10.53 6.51 19.36
CA ASP A 215 9.60 6.26 20.47
C ASP A 215 8.56 5.19 20.08
N VAL A 216 8.58 4.06 20.79
CA VAL A 216 7.63 2.96 20.64
C VAL A 216 6.18 3.42 20.83
N LYS A 217 5.91 4.39 21.71
CA LYS A 217 4.54 4.92 21.88
C LYS A 217 4.04 5.57 20.60
N ARG A 218 4.90 6.33 19.91
CA ARG A 218 4.58 6.94 18.61
C ARG A 218 4.37 5.90 17.52
N GLN A 219 5.17 4.83 17.49
CA GLN A 219 4.93 3.71 16.58
C GLN A 219 3.56 3.06 16.82
N VAL A 220 3.22 2.82 18.08
CA VAL A 220 1.93 2.22 18.47
C VAL A 220 0.76 3.14 18.06
N ASP A 221 0.88 4.44 18.29
CA ASP A 221 -0.18 5.39 17.94
C ASP A 221 -0.36 5.50 16.41
N LEU A 222 0.73 5.53 15.64
CA LEU A 222 0.67 5.46 14.17
C LEU A 222 -0.05 4.19 13.70
N VAL A 223 0.26 3.04 14.29
CA VAL A 223 -0.37 1.75 13.93
C VAL A 223 -1.86 1.75 14.25
N LYS A 224 -2.27 2.29 15.41
CA LYS A 224 -3.68 2.40 15.79
C LYS A 224 -4.46 3.25 14.78
N GLU A 225 -3.93 4.42 14.43
CA GLU A 225 -4.57 5.28 13.44
C GLU A 225 -4.60 4.65 12.05
N THR A 226 -3.55 3.93 11.67
CA THR A 226 -3.54 3.14 10.44
C THR A 226 -4.62 2.06 10.45
N PHE A 227 -4.81 1.36 11.57
CA PHE A 227 -5.87 0.36 11.68
C PHE A 227 -7.27 0.97 11.60
N ASN A 228 -7.48 2.16 12.18
CA ASN A 228 -8.72 2.91 12.03
C ASN A 228 -8.97 3.28 10.56
N ALA A 229 -7.95 3.79 9.86
CA ALA A 229 -8.05 4.13 8.44
C ALA A 229 -8.35 2.90 7.56
N LEU A 230 -7.78 1.73 7.86
CA LEU A 230 -8.08 0.49 7.15
C LEU A 230 -9.54 0.04 7.33
N GLU A 231 -10.13 0.24 8.50
CA GLU A 231 -11.52 -0.11 8.77
C GLU A 231 -12.52 0.86 8.11
N GLN A 232 -12.09 2.09 7.86
CA GLN A 232 -12.90 3.14 7.23
C GLN A 232 -12.69 3.23 5.71
N SER A 233 -11.84 2.37 5.13
CA SER A 233 -11.51 2.40 3.70
C SER A 233 -12.75 2.31 2.80
N GLU A 234 -12.78 3.17 1.78
CA GLU A 234 -13.83 3.21 0.76
C GLU A 234 -13.89 1.90 -0.06
N VAL A 235 -12.80 1.12 -0.11
CA VAL A 235 -12.76 -0.21 -0.74
C VAL A 235 -13.81 -1.15 -0.12
N LEU A 236 -14.09 -1.01 1.18
CA LEU A 236 -14.98 -1.90 1.92
C LEU A 236 -16.47 -1.67 1.62
N ILE A 237 -16.83 -0.55 0.98
CA ILE A 237 -18.21 -0.23 0.63
C ILE A 237 -18.80 -1.33 -0.28
N GLY A 238 -19.89 -1.95 0.17
CA GLY A 238 -20.57 -3.02 -0.56
C GLY A 238 -19.87 -4.39 -0.55
N ARG A 239 -18.74 -4.55 0.16
CA ARG A 239 -17.97 -5.81 0.21
C ARG A 239 -18.54 -6.80 1.21
N ARG A 240 -18.77 -8.04 0.75
CA ARG A 240 -19.19 -9.17 1.61
C ARG A 240 -18.02 -9.75 2.42
N ASP A 241 -16.80 -9.67 1.89
CA ASP A 241 -15.57 -10.22 2.46
C ASP A 241 -14.76 -9.19 3.30
N LYS A 242 -15.41 -8.11 3.75
CA LYS A 242 -14.79 -7.00 4.48
C LYS A 242 -13.92 -7.44 5.66
N GLN A 243 -14.38 -8.42 6.45
CA GLN A 243 -13.66 -8.89 7.64
C GLN A 243 -12.36 -9.60 7.27
N TRP A 244 -12.38 -10.35 6.17
CA TRP A 244 -11.18 -11.04 5.68
C TRP A 244 -10.18 -10.02 5.13
N LEU A 245 -10.64 -9.03 4.36
CA LEU A 245 -9.80 -7.95 3.82
C LEU A 245 -9.11 -7.14 4.93
N VAL A 246 -9.87 -6.61 5.88
CA VAL A 246 -9.31 -5.84 7.00
C VAL A 246 -8.29 -6.68 7.78
N ARG A 247 -8.61 -7.96 8.03
CA ARG A 247 -7.66 -8.87 8.67
C ARG A 247 -6.39 -9.01 7.84
N GLN A 248 -6.49 -9.25 6.53
CA GLN A 248 -5.34 -9.37 5.65
C GLN A 248 -4.47 -8.11 5.66
N TRP A 249 -5.08 -6.93 5.55
CA TRP A 249 -4.36 -5.65 5.54
C TRP A 249 -3.68 -5.37 6.88
N LYS A 250 -4.33 -5.65 8.02
CA LYS A 250 -3.69 -5.49 9.33
C LYS A 250 -2.48 -6.41 9.50
N HIS A 251 -2.52 -7.64 8.98
CA HIS A 251 -1.37 -8.57 9.00
C HIS A 251 -0.23 -8.16 8.06
N ASN A 252 -0.43 -7.16 7.22
CA ASN A 252 0.62 -6.61 6.39
C ASN A 252 1.42 -5.53 7.09
N ILE A 253 0.94 -4.99 8.21
CA ILE A 253 1.65 -3.99 9.01
C ILE A 253 2.47 -4.72 10.06
N MET A 254 3.78 -4.50 10.05
CA MET A 254 4.73 -5.20 10.92
C MET A 254 5.65 -4.22 11.63
N GLY A 255 5.89 -4.42 12.92
CA GLY A 255 6.95 -3.73 13.63
C GLY A 255 8.33 -4.12 13.08
N VAL A 256 9.21 -3.14 12.97
CA VAL A 256 10.61 -3.35 12.57
C VAL A 256 11.47 -3.11 13.80
N VAL A 257 12.22 -4.12 14.23
CA VAL A 257 13.17 -4.04 15.35
C VAL A 257 14.45 -3.35 14.88
#